data_AF-A0A4P7PU62-F1
#
_entry.id   AF-A0A4P7PU62-F1
#
_cell.length_a   1.000
_cell.length_b   1.000
_cell.length_c   1.000
_cell.angle_alpha   90.00
_cell.angle_beta   90.00
_cell.angle_gamma   90.00
#
_symmetry.space_group_name_H-M   'P 1'
#
loop_
_entity.id
_entity.type
_entity.pdbx_description
1 polymer ?
#
loop_
_entity_poly.entity_id
_entity_poly.type
_entity_poly.pdbx_seq_one_letter_code
_entity_poly.pdbx_strand_id
1 'polypeptide(L)'
;MAGNCLKMLVFWVAIVKKNIRFVGCILKSLYLIKFVCNIIYIFIKCLILYLCAKLSFLKEKSGFNLDAAKVLIEEQYNYAPSVHCSYYGVFQMISHTLNRIGITFDKVAEDIAKSKGRPMSKDSHTYPIDLIHNALSVKYDKYYAKTVRDQIVLLRKFRTISDYKNVKVEKDQSVEAYKISKEVINILNTKL
;
A
#
# COMPACT_ATOMS: atom_id res chain seq x y z
N MET A 1 -23.96 40.93 -70.47
CA MET A 1 -24.38 39.81 -69.59
C MET A 1 -23.23 39.05 -68.91
N ALA A 2 -22.01 39.03 -69.45
CA ALA A 2 -20.88 38.27 -68.87
C ALA A 2 -20.37 38.77 -67.49
N GLY A 3 -20.50 40.07 -67.17
CA GLY A 3 -19.96 40.65 -65.93
C GLY A 3 -20.66 40.23 -64.63
N ASN A 4 -21.93 39.82 -64.69
CA ASN A 4 -22.68 39.38 -63.49
C ASN A 4 -22.37 37.92 -63.12
N CYS A 5 -22.04 37.09 -64.11
CA CYS A 5 -21.67 35.69 -63.90
C CYS A 5 -20.33 35.57 -63.15
N LEU A 6 -19.36 36.43 -63.49
CA LEU A 6 -18.05 36.45 -62.84
C LEU A 6 -18.14 36.92 -61.37
N LYS A 7 -18.99 37.92 -61.07
CA LYS A 7 -19.24 38.39 -59.70
C LYS A 7 -19.89 37.31 -58.83
N MET A 8 -20.84 36.56 -59.36
CA MET A 8 -21.43 35.42 -58.66
C MET A 8 -20.42 34.32 -58.37
N LEU A 9 -19.52 34.02 -59.32
CA LEU A 9 -18.47 33.01 -59.13
C LEU A 9 -17.48 33.41 -58.03
N VAL A 10 -17.03 34.68 -58.02
CA VAL A 10 -16.13 35.20 -56.99
C VAL A 10 -16.78 35.18 -55.60
N PHE A 11 -18.08 35.52 -55.51
CA PHE A 11 -18.83 35.45 -54.26
C PHE A 11 -18.97 34.01 -53.73
N TRP A 12 -19.27 33.06 -54.61
CA TRP A 12 -19.35 31.64 -54.27
C TRP A 12 -18.01 31.08 -53.79
N VAL A 13 -16.91 31.41 -54.48
CA VAL A 13 -15.55 31.02 -54.07
C VAL A 13 -15.17 31.60 -52.70
N ALA A 14 -15.60 32.83 -52.39
CA ALA A 14 -15.36 33.44 -51.09
C ALA A 14 -16.14 32.73 -49.95
N ILE A 15 -17.40 32.35 -50.18
CA ILE A 15 -18.21 31.56 -49.22
C ILE A 15 -17.59 30.19 -48.98
N VAL A 16 -17.18 29.49 -50.05
CA VAL A 16 -16.53 28.17 -49.94
C VAL A 16 -15.22 28.27 -49.16
N LYS A 17 -14.37 29.28 -49.46
CA LYS A 17 -13.13 29.52 -48.69
C LYS A 17 -13.38 29.84 -47.22
N LYS A 18 -14.43 30.59 -46.89
CA LYS A 18 -14.80 30.92 -45.50
C LYS A 18 -15.29 29.69 -44.74
N ASN A 19 -16.11 28.84 -45.37
CA ASN A 19 -16.58 27.58 -44.80
C ASN A 19 -15.44 26.57 -44.59
N ILE A 20 -14.50 26.45 -45.55
CA ILE A 20 -13.31 25.59 -45.41
C ILE A 20 -12.42 26.06 -44.23
N ARG A 21 -12.24 27.37 -44.06
CA ARG A 21 -11.49 27.93 -42.91
C ARG A 21 -12.19 27.65 -41.57
N PHE A 22 -13.52 27.74 -41.52
CA PHE A 22 -14.29 27.46 -40.31
C PHE A 22 -14.20 25.97 -39.91
N VAL A 23 -14.38 25.06 -40.87
CA VAL A 23 -14.22 23.61 -40.66
C VAL A 23 -12.80 23.25 -40.22
N GLY A 24 -11.78 23.88 -40.83
CA GLY A 24 -10.38 23.70 -40.41
C GLY A 24 -10.09 24.17 -38.98
N CYS A 25 -10.80 25.20 -38.49
CA CYS A 25 -10.66 25.70 -37.12
C CYS A 25 -11.27 24.71 -36.12
N ILE A 26 -12.46 24.18 -36.41
CA ILE A 26 -13.13 23.14 -35.58
C ILE A 26 -12.28 21.86 -35.52
N LEU A 27 -11.72 21.41 -36.65
CA LEU A 27 -10.86 20.22 -36.70
C LEU A 27 -9.59 20.39 -35.84
N LYS A 28 -8.98 21.58 -35.84
CA LYS A 28 -7.83 21.89 -34.96
C LYS A 28 -8.22 21.86 -33.48
N SER A 29 -9.37 22.44 -33.12
CA SER A 29 -9.87 22.38 -31.74
C SER A 29 -10.17 20.95 -31.28
N LEU A 30 -10.79 20.12 -32.14
CA LEU A 30 -11.02 18.70 -31.85
C LEU A 30 -9.72 17.91 -31.69
N TYR A 31 -8.72 18.19 -32.53
CA TYR A 31 -7.39 17.58 -32.40
C TYR A 31 -6.71 17.97 -31.09
N LEU A 32 -6.80 19.24 -30.69
CA LEU A 32 -6.26 19.72 -29.43
C LEU A 32 -6.95 19.09 -28.22
N ILE A 33 -8.28 18.95 -28.24
CA ILE A 33 -9.04 18.26 -27.19
C ILE A 33 -8.58 16.79 -27.08
N LYS A 34 -8.47 16.09 -28.22
CA LYS A 34 -8.01 14.70 -28.23
C LYS A 34 -6.59 14.55 -27.69
N PHE A 35 -5.70 15.49 -28.00
CA PHE A 35 -4.33 15.54 -27.48
C PHE A 35 -4.31 15.75 -25.96
N VAL A 36 -5.07 16.73 -25.45
CA VAL A 36 -5.17 17.00 -24.00
C VAL A 36 -5.77 15.81 -23.26
N CYS A 37 -6.85 15.20 -23.78
CA CYS A 37 -7.45 14.00 -23.19
C CYS A 37 -6.45 12.83 -23.13
N ASN A 38 -5.61 12.65 -24.15
CA ASN A 38 -4.60 11.59 -24.15
C ASN A 38 -3.50 11.84 -23.10
N ILE A 39 -3.05 13.09 -22.93
CA ILE A 39 -2.12 13.46 -21.86
C ILE A 39 -2.72 13.18 -20.48
N ILE A 40 -3.98 13.59 -20.26
CA ILE A 40 -4.69 13.33 -18.99
C ILE A 40 -4.81 11.83 -18.74
N TYR A 41 -5.19 11.05 -19.77
CA TYR A 41 -5.28 9.59 -19.66
C TYR A 41 -3.93 8.95 -19.29
N ILE A 42 -2.83 9.38 -19.91
CA ILE A 42 -1.48 8.90 -19.58
C ILE A 42 -1.13 9.26 -18.13
N PHE A 43 -1.40 10.50 -17.70
CA PHE A 43 -1.17 10.92 -16.31
C PHE A 43 -1.97 10.09 -15.31
N ILE A 44 -3.27 9.88 -15.56
CA ILE A 44 -4.12 9.05 -14.71
C ILE A 44 -3.62 7.61 -14.70
N LYS A 45 -3.26 7.03 -15.85
CA LYS A 45 -2.74 5.66 -15.94
C LYS A 45 -1.41 5.51 -15.20
N CYS A 46 -0.49 6.46 -15.33
CA CYS A 46 0.76 6.50 -14.57
C CYS A 46 0.51 6.65 -13.06
N LEU A 47 -0.46 7.50 -12.66
CA LEU A 47 -0.83 7.67 -11.26
C LEU A 47 -1.45 6.39 -10.69
N ILE A 48 -2.33 5.72 -11.44
CA ILE A 48 -2.91 4.42 -11.04
C ILE A 48 -1.82 3.35 -10.94
N LEU A 49 -0.90 3.26 -11.92
CA LEU A 49 0.21 2.31 -11.87
C LEU A 49 1.15 2.59 -10.69
N TYR A 50 1.43 3.86 -10.40
CA TYR A 50 2.21 4.28 -9.23
C TYR A 50 1.50 3.90 -7.91
N LEU A 51 0.19 4.12 -7.82
CA LEU A 51 -0.61 3.74 -6.65
C LEU A 51 -0.72 2.21 -6.49
N CYS A 52 -0.89 1.47 -7.59
CA CYS A 52 -0.90 0.00 -7.60
C CYS A 52 0.47 -0.59 -7.25
N ALA A 53 1.57 -0.01 -7.72
CA ALA A 53 2.92 -0.42 -7.32
C ALA A 53 3.17 -0.21 -5.82
N LYS A 54 2.45 0.74 -5.19
CA LYS A 54 2.44 0.93 -3.74
C LYS A 54 1.60 -0.10 -2.99
N LEU A 55 0.70 -0.83 -3.65
CA LEU A 55 -0.17 -1.82 -3.05
C LEU A 55 0.63 -3.11 -2.79
N SER A 56 1.23 -3.19 -1.62
CA SER A 56 1.95 -4.39 -1.20
C SER A 56 0.98 -5.54 -0.91
N PHE A 57 1.21 -6.69 -1.56
CA PHE A 57 0.56 -7.98 -1.26
C PHE A 57 0.67 -8.40 0.21
N LEU A 58 1.53 -7.75 1.00
CA LEU A 58 1.67 -8.00 2.44
C LEU A 58 0.41 -7.61 3.23
N LYS A 59 -0.39 -6.63 2.77
CA LYS A 59 -1.67 -6.32 3.41
C LYS A 59 -2.64 -7.49 3.32
N GLU A 60 -2.72 -8.08 2.12
CA GLU A 60 -3.58 -9.22 1.85
C GLU A 60 -3.09 -10.48 2.59
N LYS A 61 -1.78 -10.77 2.53
CA LYS A 61 -1.15 -11.86 3.29
C LYS A 61 -1.37 -11.71 4.80
N SER A 62 -1.35 -10.47 5.31
CA SER A 62 -1.66 -10.18 6.71
C SER A 62 -3.08 -10.58 7.06
N GLY A 63 -4.05 -10.25 6.20
CA GLY A 63 -5.45 -10.68 6.32
C GLY A 63 -5.60 -12.20 6.32
N PHE A 64 -5.00 -12.89 5.34
CA PHE A 64 -5.03 -14.36 5.27
C PHE A 64 -4.49 -15.03 6.53
N ASN A 65 -3.40 -14.49 7.08
CA ASN A 65 -2.85 -15.00 8.35
C ASN A 65 -3.81 -14.79 9.52
N LEU A 66 -4.48 -13.65 9.61
CA LEU A 66 -5.45 -13.39 10.67
C LEU A 66 -6.68 -14.31 10.54
N ASP A 67 -7.18 -14.51 9.32
CA ASP A 67 -8.30 -15.41 9.05
C ASP A 67 -7.93 -16.87 9.36
N ALA A 68 -6.75 -17.31 8.93
CA ALA A 68 -6.23 -18.64 9.24
C ALA A 68 -6.08 -18.87 10.74
N ALA A 69 -5.56 -17.88 11.48
CA ALA A 69 -5.44 -17.97 12.93
C ALA A 69 -6.80 -18.21 13.60
N LYS A 70 -7.84 -17.52 13.14
CA LYS A 70 -9.21 -17.72 13.64
C LYS A 70 -9.71 -19.15 13.41
N VAL A 71 -9.62 -19.64 12.18
CA VAL A 71 -10.05 -21.01 11.81
C VAL A 71 -9.28 -22.06 12.61
N LEU A 72 -7.96 -21.87 12.76
CA LEU A 72 -7.11 -22.79 13.51
C LEU A 72 -7.49 -22.88 14.99
N ILE A 73 -7.94 -21.77 15.60
CA ILE A 73 -8.39 -21.72 16.99
C ILE A 73 -9.79 -22.33 17.15
N GLU A 74 -10.73 -21.90 16.31
CA GLU A 74 -12.16 -22.13 16.52
C GLU A 74 -12.62 -23.49 15.97
N GLU A 75 -12.06 -23.91 14.83
CA GLU A 75 -12.55 -25.08 14.08
C GLU A 75 -11.59 -26.26 14.17
N GLN A 76 -10.28 -26.01 14.19
CA GLN A 76 -9.26 -27.06 14.09
C GLN A 76 -8.57 -27.38 15.42
N TYR A 77 -8.76 -26.56 16.47
CA TYR A 77 -8.10 -26.68 17.77
C TYR A 77 -6.56 -26.76 17.69
N ASN A 78 -5.98 -26.15 16.65
CA ASN A 78 -4.56 -26.15 16.33
C ASN A 78 -3.92 -24.84 16.82
N TYR A 79 -3.65 -24.78 18.14
CA TYR A 79 -3.26 -23.55 18.83
C TYR A 79 -1.86 -23.05 18.46
N ALA A 80 -0.87 -23.93 18.32
CA ALA A 80 0.49 -23.52 17.93
C ALA A 80 0.53 -22.81 16.55
N PRO A 81 0.06 -23.41 15.45
CA PRO A 81 0.08 -22.73 14.16
C PRO A 81 -0.80 -21.45 14.14
N SER A 82 -1.86 -21.36 14.94
CA SER A 82 -2.62 -20.11 15.05
C SER A 82 -1.81 -18.95 15.66
N VAL A 83 -0.90 -19.22 16.60
CA VAL A 83 -0.01 -18.21 17.18
C VAL A 83 1.00 -17.73 16.13
N HIS A 84 1.53 -18.66 15.33
CA HIS A 84 2.38 -18.33 14.19
C HIS A 84 1.68 -17.38 13.21
N CYS A 85 0.48 -17.77 12.77
CA CYS A 85 -0.34 -16.96 11.88
C CYS A 85 -0.67 -15.58 12.50
N SER A 86 -1.06 -15.54 13.78
CA SER A 86 -1.34 -14.28 14.50
C SER A 86 -0.14 -13.33 14.48
N TYR A 87 1.07 -13.83 14.73
CA TYR A 87 2.29 -13.02 14.68
C TYR A 87 2.63 -12.55 13.26
N TYR A 88 2.61 -13.45 12.27
CA TYR A 88 2.95 -13.09 10.90
C TYR A 88 1.92 -12.14 10.26
N GLY A 89 0.66 -12.21 10.69
CA GLY A 89 -0.36 -11.22 10.36
C GLY A 89 0.09 -9.81 10.74
N VAL A 90 0.54 -9.60 11.97
CA VAL A 90 1.08 -8.31 12.43
C VAL A 90 2.35 -7.93 11.69
N PHE A 91 3.30 -8.86 11.58
CA PHE A 91 4.61 -8.56 10.99
C PHE A 91 4.50 -8.12 9.52
N GLN A 92 3.63 -8.75 8.74
CA GLN A 92 3.36 -8.35 7.35
C GLN A 92 2.65 -6.99 7.28
N MET A 93 1.73 -6.71 8.22
CA MET A 93 1.08 -5.39 8.31
C MET A 93 2.06 -4.28 8.68
N ILE A 94 3.02 -4.55 9.56
CA ILE A 94 4.12 -3.63 9.89
C ILE A 94 4.87 -3.26 8.61
N SER A 95 5.32 -4.26 7.85
CA SER A 95 6.06 -4.02 6.61
C SER A 95 5.23 -3.25 5.58
N HIS A 96 3.95 -3.60 5.41
CA HIS A 96 3.03 -2.84 4.54
C HIS A 96 2.89 -1.38 4.98
N THR A 97 2.72 -1.15 6.28
CA THR A 97 2.51 0.18 6.87
C THR A 97 3.74 1.04 6.71
N LEU A 98 4.94 0.51 6.98
CA LEU A 98 6.21 1.20 6.76
C LEU A 98 6.35 1.66 5.31
N ASN A 99 6.06 0.77 4.35
CA ASN A 99 6.11 1.11 2.93
C ASN A 99 5.11 2.20 2.55
N ARG A 100 3.90 2.15 3.12
CA ARG A 100 2.86 3.17 2.91
C ARG A 100 3.30 4.56 3.40
N ILE A 101 3.99 4.63 4.55
CA ILE A 101 4.53 5.88 5.13
C ILE A 101 5.90 6.30 4.56
N GLY A 102 6.39 5.64 3.51
CA GLY A 102 7.59 6.03 2.77
C GLY A 102 8.89 5.33 3.22
N ILE A 103 8.84 4.41 4.18
CA ILE A 103 9.97 3.57 4.56
C ILE A 103 9.87 2.26 3.77
N THR A 104 10.50 2.22 2.60
CA THR A 104 10.35 1.14 1.63
C THR A 104 10.97 -0.18 2.10
N PHE A 105 10.53 -1.30 1.51
CA PHE A 105 11.10 -2.63 1.78
C PHE A 105 12.61 -2.67 1.50
N ASP A 106 13.03 -2.11 0.37
CA ASP A 106 14.43 -2.06 -0.02
C ASP A 106 15.25 -1.25 0.99
N LYS A 107 14.69 -0.17 1.51
CA LYS A 107 15.37 0.66 2.52
C LYS A 107 15.59 -0.12 3.81
N VAL A 108 14.56 -0.83 4.28
CA VAL A 108 14.67 -1.68 5.48
C VAL A 108 15.71 -2.79 5.27
N ALA A 109 15.68 -3.47 4.12
CA ALA A 109 16.63 -4.53 3.79
C ALA A 109 18.08 -4.02 3.68
N GLU A 110 18.27 -2.87 3.03
CA GLU A 110 19.56 -2.19 2.91
C GLU A 110 20.11 -1.81 4.29
N ASP A 111 19.28 -1.22 5.15
CA ASP A 111 19.68 -0.80 6.48
C ASP A 111 20.09 -1.99 7.37
N ILE A 112 19.39 -3.13 7.25
CA ILE A 112 19.78 -4.38 7.90
C ILE A 112 21.12 -4.86 7.36
N ALA A 113 21.28 -4.94 6.04
CA ALA A 113 22.53 -5.41 5.41
C ALA A 113 23.74 -4.56 5.82
N LYS A 114 23.61 -3.23 5.80
CA LYS A 114 24.67 -2.28 6.20
C LYS A 114 25.04 -2.36 7.69
N SER A 115 24.16 -2.89 8.53
CA SER A 115 24.38 -3.01 9.96
C SER A 115 25.09 -4.30 10.38
N LYS A 116 25.22 -5.28 9.47
CA LYS A 116 25.89 -6.57 9.76
C LYS A 116 27.35 -6.34 10.18
N GLY A 117 27.79 -7.10 11.18
CA GLY A 117 29.15 -7.00 11.74
C GLY A 117 29.39 -5.81 12.66
N ARG A 118 28.36 -5.04 13.01
CA ARG A 118 28.44 -3.93 13.98
C ARG A 118 27.85 -4.33 15.34
N PRO A 119 28.28 -3.72 16.46
CA PRO A 119 27.77 -4.03 17.80
C PRO A 119 26.23 -3.88 17.97
N MET A 120 25.59 -3.06 17.13
CA MET A 120 24.14 -2.87 17.10
C MET A 120 23.55 -3.29 15.75
N SER A 121 23.86 -4.50 15.29
CA SER A 121 23.30 -5.02 14.05
C SER A 121 21.77 -5.09 14.14
N LYS A 122 21.08 -4.53 13.15
CA LYS A 122 19.63 -4.55 13.01
C LYS A 122 19.21 -5.95 12.55
N ASP A 123 18.26 -6.57 13.24
CA ASP A 123 17.67 -7.84 12.79
C ASP A 123 16.36 -7.62 12.02
N SER A 124 15.97 -8.62 11.24
CA SER A 124 14.82 -8.56 10.34
C SER A 124 13.48 -8.40 11.03
N HIS A 125 13.37 -8.73 12.33
CA HIS A 125 12.11 -8.63 13.06
C HIS A 125 12.08 -7.40 13.97
N THR A 126 13.11 -7.16 14.78
CA THR A 126 13.12 -6.03 15.74
C THR A 126 13.20 -4.69 15.03
N TYR A 127 13.99 -4.58 13.97
CA TYR A 127 14.20 -3.28 13.33
C TYR A 127 12.91 -2.68 12.73
N PRO A 128 12.09 -3.42 11.96
CA PRO A 128 10.77 -2.93 11.55
C PRO A 128 9.84 -2.56 12.71
N ILE A 129 9.89 -3.29 13.82
CA ILE A 129 9.08 -3.01 15.01
C ILE A 129 9.50 -1.67 15.63
N ASP A 130 10.80 -1.42 15.76
CA ASP A 130 11.33 -0.17 16.30
C ASP A 130 11.00 1.02 15.38
N LEU A 131 10.98 0.82 14.05
CA LEU A 131 10.53 1.85 13.11
C LEU A 131 9.06 2.23 13.31
N ILE A 132 8.18 1.26 13.50
CA ILE A 132 6.77 1.51 13.83
C ILE A 132 6.64 2.23 15.18
N HIS A 133 7.37 1.79 16.20
CA HIS A 133 7.41 2.47 17.49
C HIS A 133 7.80 3.95 17.34
N ASN A 134 8.82 4.23 16.53
CA ASN A 134 9.26 5.60 16.29
C ASN A 134 8.20 6.41 15.54
N ALA A 135 7.57 5.84 14.51
CA ALA A 135 6.49 6.49 13.78
C ALA A 135 5.28 6.83 14.68
N LEU A 136 4.88 5.91 15.55
CA LEU A 136 3.82 6.13 16.54
C LEU A 136 4.23 7.18 17.60
N SER A 137 5.49 7.14 18.05
CA SER A 137 6.01 8.09 19.06
C SER A 137 5.99 9.53 18.54
N VAL A 138 6.23 9.73 17.24
CA VAL A 138 6.19 11.05 16.60
C VAL A 138 4.75 11.54 16.42
N LYS A 139 3.83 10.64 16.06
CA LYS A 139 2.43 11.00 15.74
C LYS A 139 1.54 11.15 16.97
N TYR A 140 1.83 10.38 18.03
CA TYR A 140 1.08 10.35 19.27
C TYR A 140 2.04 10.69 20.42
N ASP A 141 2.28 9.75 21.32
CA ASP A 141 3.22 9.92 22.43
C ASP A 141 4.02 8.63 22.66
N LYS A 142 5.09 8.76 23.46
CA LYS A 142 6.02 7.66 23.76
C LYS A 142 5.35 6.52 24.55
N TYR A 143 4.38 6.82 25.40
CA TYR A 143 3.69 5.81 26.19
C TYR A 143 2.78 4.96 25.31
N TYR A 144 1.98 5.59 24.45
CA TYR A 144 1.14 4.92 23.47
C TYR A 144 1.98 4.02 22.54
N ALA A 145 3.05 4.58 21.98
CA ALA A 145 3.96 3.82 21.11
C ALA A 145 4.60 2.62 21.83
N LYS A 146 5.00 2.80 23.09
CA LYS A 146 5.54 1.73 23.92
C LYS A 146 4.53 0.62 24.16
N THR A 147 3.28 0.95 24.47
CA THR A 147 2.20 -0.05 24.67
C THR A 147 2.02 -0.92 23.43
N VAL A 148 1.96 -0.31 22.25
CA VAL A 148 1.84 -1.06 20.98
C VAL A 148 3.08 -1.92 20.74
N ARG A 149 4.29 -1.39 21.02
CA ARG A 149 5.53 -2.15 20.89
C ARG A 149 5.55 -3.36 21.81
N ASP A 150 5.13 -3.21 23.06
CA ASP A 150 5.12 -4.29 24.05
C ASP A 150 4.16 -5.41 23.64
N GLN A 151 2.99 -5.08 23.09
CA GLN A 151 2.07 -6.03 22.47
C GLN A 151 2.73 -6.83 21.33
N ILE A 152 3.45 -6.15 20.42
CA ILE A 152 4.14 -6.83 19.30
C ILE A 152 5.28 -7.73 19.81
N VAL A 153 6.03 -7.27 20.83
CA VAL A 153 7.10 -8.05 21.45
C VAL A 153 6.54 -9.30 22.15
N LEU A 154 5.39 -9.18 22.81
CA LEU A 154 4.68 -10.30 23.42
C LEU A 154 4.26 -11.33 22.36
N LEU A 155 3.67 -10.89 21.24
CA LEU A 155 3.34 -11.79 20.12
C LEU A 155 4.57 -12.51 19.58
N ARG A 156 5.69 -11.80 19.42
CA ARG A 156 6.95 -12.41 18.99
C ARG A 156 7.42 -13.48 19.97
N LYS A 157 7.27 -13.25 21.28
CA LYS A 157 7.59 -14.23 22.32
C LYS A 157 6.70 -15.46 22.20
N PHE A 158 5.38 -15.29 22.06
CA PHE A 158 4.44 -16.39 21.85
C PHE A 158 4.80 -17.22 20.61
N ARG A 159 5.13 -16.55 19.51
CA ARG A 159 5.58 -17.23 18.28
C ARG A 159 6.88 -17.98 18.48
N THR A 160 7.86 -17.44 19.21
CA THR A 160 9.11 -18.17 19.53
C THR A 160 8.85 -19.45 20.32
N ILE A 161 7.93 -19.37 21.29
CA ILE A 161 7.52 -20.51 22.08
C ILE A 161 6.85 -21.55 21.19
N SER A 162 5.87 -21.11 20.39
CA SER A 162 5.09 -21.96 19.50
C SER A 162 5.93 -22.68 18.44
N ASP A 163 6.84 -21.97 17.76
CA ASP A 163 7.55 -22.51 16.61
C ASP A 163 8.76 -23.37 17.00
N TYR A 164 9.41 -23.07 18.13
CA TYR A 164 10.76 -23.56 18.41
C TYR A 164 10.95 -24.19 19.78
N LYS A 165 9.99 -24.05 20.70
CA LYS A 165 10.11 -24.66 22.04
C LYS A 165 9.31 -25.93 22.08
N ASN A 166 9.86 -26.96 22.72
CA ASN A 166 9.17 -28.21 22.96
C ASN A 166 8.19 -28.05 24.14
N VAL A 167 7.18 -27.21 23.97
CA VAL A 167 6.12 -26.97 24.95
C VAL A 167 4.77 -26.93 24.24
N LYS A 168 3.72 -27.37 24.92
CA LYS A 168 2.37 -27.33 24.39
C LYS A 168 1.84 -25.90 24.44
N VAL A 169 1.34 -25.40 23.31
CA VAL A 169 0.60 -24.14 23.25
C VAL A 169 -0.86 -24.44 23.59
N GLU A 170 -1.37 -23.76 24.61
CA GLU A 170 -2.75 -23.91 25.06
C GLU A 170 -3.68 -22.89 24.39
N LYS A 171 -4.99 -23.16 24.45
CA LYS A 171 -6.04 -22.34 23.84
C LYS A 171 -5.95 -20.87 24.27
N ASP A 172 -5.77 -20.61 25.55
CA ASP A 172 -5.78 -19.24 26.07
C ASP A 172 -4.67 -18.38 25.46
N GLN A 173 -3.47 -18.94 25.33
CA GLN A 173 -2.34 -18.26 24.67
C GLN A 173 -2.64 -17.98 23.19
N SER A 174 -3.29 -18.92 22.49
CA SER A 174 -3.68 -18.71 21.09
C SER A 174 -4.74 -17.63 20.92
N VAL A 175 -5.75 -17.60 21.80
CA VAL A 175 -6.82 -16.60 21.81
C VAL A 175 -6.26 -15.22 22.15
N GLU A 176 -5.34 -15.13 23.12
CA GLU A 176 -4.64 -13.90 23.46
C GLU A 176 -3.81 -13.39 22.28
N ALA A 177 -3.03 -14.26 21.63
CA ALA A 177 -2.25 -13.90 20.46
C ALA A 177 -3.14 -13.37 19.32
N TYR A 178 -4.28 -14.02 19.07
CA TYR A 178 -5.24 -13.57 18.05
C TYR A 178 -5.84 -12.19 18.39
N LYS A 179 -6.24 -11.97 19.65
CA LYS A 179 -6.78 -10.67 20.10
C LYS A 179 -5.78 -9.55 19.94
N ILE A 180 -4.54 -9.74 20.42
CA ILE A 180 -3.47 -8.76 20.29
C ILE A 180 -3.18 -8.48 18.81
N SER A 181 -3.12 -9.53 17.98
CA SER A 181 -2.87 -9.38 16.54
C SER A 181 -3.93 -8.50 15.86
N LYS A 182 -5.21 -8.78 16.13
CA LYS A 182 -6.34 -7.99 15.61
C LYS A 182 -6.28 -6.53 16.04
N GLU A 183 -5.98 -6.28 17.32
CA GLU A 183 -5.86 -4.93 17.87
C GLU A 183 -4.73 -4.14 17.21
N VAL A 184 -3.52 -4.73 17.16
CA VAL A 184 -2.35 -4.09 16.56
C VAL A 184 -2.59 -3.83 15.06
N ILE A 185 -3.14 -4.79 14.32
CA ILE A 185 -3.47 -4.59 12.90
C ILE A 185 -4.46 -3.42 12.72
N ASN A 186 -5.46 -3.30 13.59
CA ASN A 186 -6.41 -2.18 13.54
C ASN A 186 -5.72 -0.85 13.81
N ILE A 187 -4.83 -0.79 14.81
CA ILE A 187 -4.01 0.40 15.10
C ILE A 187 -3.18 0.78 13.87
N LEU A 188 -2.44 -0.17 13.29
CA LEU A 188 -1.59 0.10 12.12
C LEU A 188 -2.37 0.58 10.90
N ASN A 189 -3.59 0.08 10.69
CA ASN A 189 -4.44 0.51 9.57
C ASN A 189 -5.06 1.90 9.75
N THR A 190 -5.41 2.27 11.00
CA THR A 190 -6.22 3.47 11.28
C THR A 190 -5.42 4.63 11.87
N LYS A 191 -4.29 4.35 12.50
CA LYS A 191 -3.47 5.33 13.23
C LYS A 191 -2.16 5.66 12.52
N LEU A 192 -1.72 4.86 11.55
CA LEU A 192 -0.60 5.16 10.64
C LEU A 192 -1.05 5.06 9.19
#